data_AF-A0A2N0WPJ3-F1
#
_entry.id   AF-A0A2N0WPJ3-F1
#
_cell.length_a   1.000
_cell.length_b   1.000
_cell.length_c   1.000
_cell.angle_alpha   90.00
_cell.angle_beta   90.00
_cell.angle_gamma   90.00
#
_symmetry.space_group_name_H-M   'P 1'
#
loop_
_entity.id
_entity.type
_entity.pdbx_description
1 polymer ?
#
loop_
_entity_poly.entity_id
_entity_poly.type
_entity_poly.pdbx_seq_one_letter_code
_entity_poly.pdbx_strand_id
1 'polypeptide(L)'
;MNIAQQQRFNTLYQQHLINLRLQGKRPSTIDAYARAVRRITEYFDCVPDSLTTADLKQYFNSLIQTHSWSTIKLDHKASAFCSRPSTDTTTR
;
A
#
# COMPACT_ATOMS: atom_id res chain seq x y z
N MET A 1 -2.41 16.04 -3.30
CA MET A 1 -1.01 15.78 -2.88
C MET A 1 -0.02 16.81 -3.45
N ASN A 2 0.91 17.33 -2.63
CA ASN A 2 1.97 18.26 -3.10
C ASN A 2 3.12 17.50 -3.81
N ILE A 3 3.93 18.18 -4.62
CA ILE A 3 5.05 17.62 -5.42
C ILE A 3 6.01 16.80 -4.55
N ALA A 4 6.38 17.29 -3.37
CA ALA A 4 7.26 16.59 -2.44
C ALA A 4 6.65 15.27 -1.92
N GLN A 5 5.35 15.28 -1.64
CA GLN A 5 4.63 14.07 -1.23
C GLN A 5 4.50 13.09 -2.40
N GLN A 6 4.27 13.57 -3.63
CA GLN A 6 4.22 12.74 -4.83
C GLN A 6 5.55 12.03 -5.10
N GLN A 7 6.67 12.73 -4.96
CA GLN A 7 7.99 12.12 -5.08
C GLN A 7 8.21 11.05 -4.01
N ARG A 8 7.85 11.33 -2.75
CA ARG A 8 7.96 10.37 -1.65
C ARG A 8 7.09 9.13 -1.88
N PHE A 9 5.85 9.32 -2.34
CA PHE A 9 4.96 8.23 -2.73
C PHE A 9 5.55 7.40 -3.86
N ASN A 10 6.06 8.03 -4.93
CA ASN A 10 6.66 7.31 -6.05
C ASN A 10 7.84 6.44 -5.60
N THR A 11 8.70 6.95 -4.71
CA THR A 11 9.82 6.18 -4.14
C THR A 11 9.34 4.97 -3.35
N LEU A 12 8.40 5.17 -2.41
CA LEU A 12 7.82 4.08 -1.60
C LEU A 12 7.09 3.05 -2.48
N TYR A 13 6.38 3.51 -3.51
CA TYR A 13 5.69 2.67 -4.46
C TYR A 13 6.66 1.81 -5.28
N GLN A 14 7.78 2.37 -5.75
CA GLN A 14 8.81 1.59 -6.45
C GLN A 14 9.46 0.55 -5.54
N GLN A 15 9.81 0.93 -4.30
CA GLN A 15 10.34 0.00 -3.30
C GLN A 15 9.35 -1.15 -3.03
N HIS A 16 8.06 -0.85 -2.92
CA HIS A 16 7.02 -1.85 -2.75
C HIS A 16 7.00 -2.86 -3.91
N LEU A 17 7.03 -2.39 -5.16
CA LEU A 17 7.07 -3.27 -6.34
C LEU A 17 8.32 -4.15 -6.38
N ILE A 18 9.48 -3.60 -6.05
CA ILE A 18 10.74 -4.35 -5.96
C ILE A 18 10.62 -5.45 -4.91
N ASN A 19 10.12 -5.14 -3.71
CA ASN A 19 9.97 -6.12 -2.64
C ASN A 19 8.99 -7.25 -3.02
N LEU A 20 7.91 -6.95 -3.73
CA LEU A 20 6.98 -7.98 -4.22
C LEU A 20 7.62 -8.89 -5.27
N ARG A 21 8.49 -8.34 -6.14
CA ARG A 21 9.27 -9.12 -7.10
C ARG A 21 10.29 -10.01 -6.39
N LEU A 22 11.01 -9.48 -5.39
CA LEU A 22 11.97 -10.23 -4.59
C LEU A 22 11.33 -11.40 -3.83
N GLN A 23 10.07 -11.25 -3.40
CA GLN A 23 9.28 -12.33 -2.80
C GLN A 23 8.76 -13.37 -3.79
N GLY A 24 9.06 -13.25 -5.09
CA GLY A 24 8.59 -14.18 -6.12
C GLY A 24 7.08 -14.15 -6.33
N LYS A 25 6.41 -13.02 -6.04
CA LYS A 25 4.97 -12.88 -6.28
C LYS A 25 4.69 -12.90 -7.79
N ARG A 26 3.55 -13.50 -8.17
CA ARG A 26 3.10 -13.51 -9.57
C ARG A 26 2.83 -12.07 -10.04
N PRO A 27 3.07 -11.73 -11.33
CA PRO A 27 2.78 -10.40 -11.87
C PRO A 27 1.35 -9.94 -11.60
N SER A 28 0.36 -10.83 -11.72
CA SER A 28 -1.04 -10.54 -11.40
C SER A 28 -1.27 -10.12 -9.95
N THR A 29 -0.50 -10.68 -9.01
CA THR A 29 -0.53 -10.30 -7.60
C THR A 29 0.10 -8.93 -7.39
N ILE A 30 1.23 -8.67 -8.07
CA ILE A 30 1.92 -7.38 -8.03
C ILE A 30 0.97 -6.27 -8.52
N ASP A 31 0.30 -6.49 -9.65
CA ASP A 31 -0.65 -5.54 -10.23
C ASP A 31 -1.87 -5.31 -9.35
N ALA A 32 -2.33 -6.33 -8.63
CA ALA A 32 -3.43 -6.19 -7.68
C ALA A 32 -3.02 -5.34 -6.48
N TYR A 33 -1.82 -5.55 -5.93
CA TYR A 33 -1.31 -4.81 -4.78
C TYR A 33 -0.99 -3.35 -5.17
N ALA A 34 -0.42 -3.14 -6.35
CA ALA A 34 -0.20 -1.82 -6.93
C ALA A 34 -1.50 -1.00 -7.02
N ARG A 35 -2.59 -1.63 -7.50
CA ARG A 35 -3.91 -0.99 -7.58
C ARG A 35 -4.48 -0.66 -6.20
N ALA A 36 -4.31 -1.56 -5.23
CA ALA A 36 -4.75 -1.32 -3.86
C ALA A 36 -4.06 -0.10 -3.24
N VAL A 37 -2.73 0.00 -3.37
CA VAL A 37 -1.95 1.13 -2.84
C VAL A 37 -2.41 2.45 -3.48
N ARG A 38 -2.65 2.47 -4.80
CA ARG A 38 -3.17 3.66 -5.48
C ARG A 38 -4.55 4.08 -4.95
N ARG A 39 -5.49 3.14 -4.82
CA ARG A 39 -6.83 3.42 -4.25
C ARG A 39 -6.76 4.03 -2.85
N ILE A 40 -5.90 3.49 -1.99
CA ILE A 40 -5.71 4.00 -0.63
C ILE A 40 -5.16 5.43 -0.68
N THR A 41 -4.16 5.67 -1.52
CA THR A 41 -3.52 6.99 -1.67
C THR A 41 -4.48 8.02 -2.25
N GLU A 42 -5.29 7.63 -3.24
CA GLU A 42 -6.34 8.46 -3.83
C GLU A 42 -7.45 8.78 -2.83
N TYR A 43 -7.82 7.84 -1.97
CA TYR A 43 -8.88 8.03 -0.96
C TYR A 43 -8.48 9.05 0.12
N PHE A 44 -7.22 9.01 0.57
CA PHE A 44 -6.72 9.90 1.62
C PHE A 44 -6.04 11.17 1.11
N ASP A 45 -5.76 11.26 -0.19
CA ASP A 45 -4.90 12.27 -0.83
C ASP A 45 -3.55 12.49 -0.09
N CYS A 46 -3.08 11.44 0.58
CA CYS A 46 -1.92 11.46 1.48
C CYS A 46 -1.03 10.26 1.25
N VAL A 47 0.26 10.42 1.58
CA VAL A 47 1.25 9.34 1.50
C VAL A 47 0.87 8.23 2.49
N PRO A 48 0.92 6.94 2.11
CA PRO A 48 0.54 5.84 2.99
C PRO A 48 1.38 5.73 4.28
N ASP A 49 2.52 6.42 4.33
CA ASP A 49 3.43 6.51 5.48
C ASP A 49 2.86 7.35 6.65
N SER A 50 1.90 8.23 6.38
CA SER A 50 1.22 9.03 7.41
C SER A 50 -0.12 8.43 7.86
N LEU A 51 -0.51 7.28 7.31
CA LEU A 51 -1.79 6.65 7.64
C LEU A 51 -1.69 5.91 8.97
N THR A 52 -2.60 6.24 9.89
CA THR A 52 -2.72 5.49 11.13
C THR A 52 -3.59 4.25 10.93
N THR A 53 -3.46 3.28 11.84
CA THR A 53 -4.34 2.10 11.88
C THR A 53 -5.82 2.49 12.03
N ALA A 54 -6.12 3.64 12.64
CA ALA A 54 -7.49 4.15 12.77
C ALA A 54 -8.05 4.60 11.42
N ASP A 55 -7.26 5.33 10.64
CA ASP A 55 -7.63 5.77 9.29
C ASP A 55 -7.89 4.57 8.38
N LEU A 56 -7.00 3.58 8.40
CA LEU A 56 -7.17 2.35 7.65
C LEU A 56 -8.46 1.60 8.02
N LYS A 57 -8.83 1.56 9.32
CA LYS A 57 -10.10 0.96 9.76
C LYS A 57 -11.30 1.70 9.17
N GLN A 58 -11.29 3.03 9.16
CA GLN A 58 -12.36 3.83 8.58
C GLN A 58 -12.46 3.67 7.06
N TYR A 59 -11.31 3.58 6.38
CA TYR A 59 -11.24 3.23 4.96
C TYR A 59 -11.88 1.88 4.67
N PHE A 60 -11.46 0.83 5.38
CA PHE A 60 -12.02 -0.51 5.17
C PHE A 60 -13.51 -0.58 5.50
N ASN A 61 -13.98 0.13 6.53
CA ASN A 61 -15.41 0.20 6.85
C ASN A 61 -16.23 0.81 5.70
N SER A 62 -15.72 1.88 5.09
CA SER A 62 -16.36 2.52 3.92
C SER A 62 -16.25 1.65 2.66
N LEU A 63 -15.15 0.90 2.52
CA LEU A 63 -14.92 -0.03 1.42
C LEU A 63 -15.87 -1.24 1.47
N ILE A 64 -16.16 -1.77 2.67
CA ILE A 64 -17.10 -2.90 2.86
C ILE A 64 -18.50 -2.57 2.33
N GLN A 65 -18.90 -1.29 2.39
CA GLN A 65 -20.22 -0.87 1.93
C GLN A 65 -20.32 -0.72 0.40
N THR A 66 -19.18 -0.59 -0.29
CA THR A 66 -19.12 -0.20 -1.71
C THR A 66 -18.44 -1.23 -2.60
N HIS A 67 -17.64 -2.14 -2.04
CA HIS A 67 -16.81 -3.08 -2.79
C HIS A 67 -17.01 -4.52 -2.33
N SER A 68 -16.69 -5.47 -3.22
CA SER A 68 -16.70 -6.89 -2.89
C SER A 68 -15.63 -7.24 -1.84
N TRP A 69 -15.91 -8.27 -1.03
CA TRP A 69 -14.96 -8.84 -0.07
C TRP A 69 -13.62 -9.28 -0.67
N SER A 70 -13.59 -9.63 -1.97
CA SER A 70 -12.36 -9.97 -2.67
C SER A 70 -11.43 -8.76 -2.80
N THR A 71 -11.97 -7.57 -3.07
CA THR A 71 -11.21 -6.32 -3.16
C THR A 71 -10.66 -5.92 -1.78
N ILE A 72 -11.48 -6.06 -0.74
CA ILE A 72 -11.11 -5.69 0.64
C ILE A 72 -9.96 -6.55 1.16
N LYS A 73 -10.00 -7.86 0.84
CA LYS A 73 -8.91 -8.77 1.18
C LYS A 73 -7.59 -8.39 0.49
N LEU A 74 -7.63 -7.93 -0.76
CA LEU A 74 -6.44 -7.47 -1.47
C LEU A 74 -5.89 -6.17 -0.85
N ASP A 75 -6.75 -5.19 -0.60
CA ASP A 75 -6.36 -3.91 -0.03
C ASP A 75 -5.78 -4.05 1.39
N HIS A 76 -6.35 -4.96 2.21
CA HIS A 76 -5.83 -5.25 3.54
C HIS A 76 -4.45 -5.94 3.51
N LYS A 77 -4.18 -6.77 2.49
CA LYS A 77 -2.86 -7.40 2.34
C LYS A 77 -1.81 -6.40 1.85
N ALA A 78 -2.20 -5.43 1.04
CA ALA A 78 -1.33 -4.36 0.58
C ALA A 78 -0.98 -3.37 1.71
N SER A 79 -1.94 -3.00 2.56
CA SER A 79 -1.72 -2.03 3.66
C SER A 79 -0.73 -2.53 4.70
N ALA A 80 -0.85 -3.80 5.13
CA ALA A 80 0.08 -4.42 6.09
C ALA A 80 1.53 -4.47 5.59
N PHE A 81 1.75 -4.39 4.28
CA PHE A 81 3.07 -4.38 3.69
C PHE A 81 3.71 -2.99 3.69
N CYS A 82 2.93 -1.93 3.48
CA CYS A 82 3.42 -0.55 3.52
C CYS A 82 4.03 -0.21 4.88
N SER A 83 3.50 -0.79 5.97
CA SER A 83 3.97 -0.56 7.35
C SER A 83 5.20 -1.40 7.73
N ARG A 84 5.74 -2.24 6.85
CA ARG A 84 6.89 -3.09 7.17
C ARG A 84 8.16 -2.40 6.68
N PRO A 85 8.94 -1.74 7.57
CA PRO A 85 10.24 -1.22 7.18
C PRO A 85 11.09 -2.40 6.69
N SER A 86 11.79 -2.21 5.59
CA SER A 86 12.86 -3.10 5.17
C SER A 86 13.89 -3.11 6.31
N THR A 87 13.79 -4.06 7.24
CA THR A 87 14.85 -4.35 8.21
C THR A 87 15.97 -5.03 7.44
N ASP A 88 16.66 -4.24 6.62
CA ASP A 88 17.95 -4.59 6.05
C ASP A 88 18.97 -3.55 6.51
N THR A 89 19.04 -3.37 7.83
CA THR A 89 20.30 -3.04 8.50
C THR A 89 21.04 -4.35 8.71
N THR A 90 21.65 -4.84 7.62
CA THR A 90 22.84 -5.69 7.70
C THR A 90 23.92 -4.87 8.40
N THR A 91 23.95 -4.93 9.74
CA THR A 91 25.08 -4.53 10.55
C THR A 91 26.18 -5.55 10.30
N ARG A 92 27.26 -5.10 9.66
CA ARG A 92 28.54 -5.79 9.59
C ARG A 92 29.51 -5.12 10.56
#